data_AF-A0A972S1S7-F1
#
_entry.id   AF-A0A972S1S7-F1
#
_cell.length_a   1.000
_cell.length_b   1.000
_cell.length_c   1.000
_cell.angle_alpha   90.00
_cell.angle_beta   90.00
_cell.angle_gamma   90.00
#
_symmetry.space_group_name_H-M   'P 1'
#
loop_
_entity.id
_entity.type
_entity.pdbx_description
1 polymer ?
#
loop_
_entity_poly.entity_id
_entity_poly.type
_entity_poly.pdbx_seq_one_letter_code
_entity_poly.pdbx_strand_id
1 'polypeptide(L)'
;MALSRRDILKLGGLAAAGAVVGGCSASSSGTKPKSLTQGGVRMAPVPKAKGPRVVVVGGGWSGLSIAKYVKKYAPEADVVLVERRSSFM
;
A
#
# COMPACT_ATOMS: atom_id res chain seq x y z
N MET A 1 0.02 -37.63 23.43
CA MET A 1 1.17 -36.75 23.13
C MET A 1 0.63 -35.47 22.52
N ALA A 2 0.81 -34.32 23.18
CA ALA A 2 0.30 -33.05 22.67
C ALA A 2 1.22 -32.54 21.55
N LEU A 3 0.68 -32.40 20.35
CA LEU A 3 1.44 -31.87 19.21
C LEU A 3 1.70 -30.38 19.42
N SER A 4 2.98 -29.99 19.39
CA SER A 4 3.38 -28.59 19.59
C SER A 4 3.09 -27.79 18.33
N ARG A 5 2.72 -26.51 18.47
CA ARG A 5 2.50 -25.60 17.34
C ARG A 5 3.70 -25.58 16.38
N ARG A 6 4.91 -25.78 16.89
CA ARG A 6 6.14 -25.89 16.10
C ARG A 6 6.19 -27.12 15.18
N ASP A 7 5.56 -28.22 15.57
CA ASP A 7 5.49 -29.42 14.74
C ASP A 7 4.48 -29.25 13.62
N ILE A 8 3.41 -28.47 13.85
CA ILE A 8 2.44 -28.07 12.83
C ILE A 8 3.10 -27.19 11.76
N LEU A 9 3.95 -26.23 12.16
CA LEU A 9 4.69 -25.38 11.21
C LEU A 9 5.73 -26.17 10.39
N LYS A 10 6.40 -27.15 10.99
CA LYS A 10 7.33 -28.04 10.26
C LYS A 10 6.60 -28.92 9.25
N LEU A 11 5.42 -29.42 9.60
CA LEU A 11 4.59 -30.23 8.70
C LEU A 11 3.97 -29.38 7.58
N GLY A 12 3.59 -28.13 7.85
CA GLY A 12 3.09 -27.18 6.85
C GLY A 12 4.14 -26.67 5.87
N GLY A 13 5.39 -26.50 6.32
CA GLY A 13 6.50 -26.05 5.46
C GLY A 13 6.90 -27.07 4.39
N LEU A 14 6.72 -28.37 4.65
CA LEU A 14 7.06 -29.43 3.69
C LEU A 14 6.00 -29.58 2.56
N ALA A 15 4.76 -29.15 2.78
CA ALA A 15 3.69 -29.25 1.78
C ALA A 15 3.79 -28.19 0.67
N ALA A 16 4.52 -27.09 0.88
CA ALA A 16 4.66 -26.03 -0.12
C ALA A 16 5.68 -26.33 -1.22
N ALA A 17 6.61 -27.28 -1.01
CA ALA A 17 7.62 -27.63 -2.01
C ALA A 17 7.06 -28.52 -3.15
N GLY A 18 5.93 -29.20 -2.94
CA GLY A 18 5.30 -30.07 -3.94
C GLY A 18 4.24 -29.41 -4.82
N ALA A 19 3.81 -28.19 -4.52
CA ALA A 19 2.70 -27.51 -5.22
C ALA A 19 3.15 -26.39 -6.19
N VAL A 20 4.47 -26.24 -6.44
CA VAL A 20 4.99 -25.18 -7.32
C VAL A 20 5.07 -25.57 -8.80
N VAL A 21 4.67 -26.79 -9.19
CA VAL A 21 4.70 -27.24 -10.59
C VAL A 21 3.32 -27.18 -11.29
N GLY A 22 2.23 -26.93 -10.55
CA GLY A 22 0.86 -26.93 -11.11
C GLY A 22 0.03 -25.65 -10.92
N GLY A 23 0.57 -24.62 -10.26
CA GLY A 23 -0.18 -23.40 -9.91
C GLY A 23 -0.35 -22.36 -11.02
N CYS A 24 0.11 -22.66 -12.23
CA CYS A 24 0.02 -21.79 -13.40
C CYS A 24 -1.34 -21.89 -14.11
N SER A 25 -2.47 -21.91 -13.39
CA SER A 25 -3.83 -21.72 -13.97
C SER A 25 -4.90 -21.65 -12.87
N ALA A 26 -5.01 -20.49 -12.21
CA ALA A 26 -6.25 -20.09 -11.58
C ALA A 26 -6.29 -18.55 -11.50
N SER A 27 -6.85 -17.94 -12.55
CA SER A 27 -7.39 -16.58 -12.56
C SER A 27 -6.41 -15.42 -12.77
N SER A 28 -5.62 -15.45 -13.84
CA SER A 28 -5.34 -14.24 -14.59
C SER A 28 -6.56 -13.90 -15.46
N SER A 29 -7.68 -13.55 -14.81
CA SER A 29 -8.75 -12.84 -15.49
C SER A 29 -8.16 -11.51 -15.97
N GLY A 30 -7.98 -11.43 -17.29
CA GLY A 30 -7.40 -10.31 -17.98
C GLY A 30 -8.16 -9.02 -17.71
N THR A 31 -7.77 -8.32 -16.64
CA THR A 31 -7.83 -6.87 -16.64
C THR A 31 -6.64 -6.42 -17.45
N LYS A 32 -6.87 -6.19 -18.74
CA LYS A 32 -5.99 -5.43 -19.61
C LYS A 32 -5.40 -4.28 -18.78
N PRO A 33 -4.08 -4.05 -18.74
CA PRO A 33 -3.55 -2.85 -18.11
C PRO A 33 -4.24 -1.69 -18.80
N LYS A 34 -5.19 -1.07 -18.10
CA LYS A 34 -5.91 0.09 -18.60
C LYS A 34 -4.81 1.12 -18.78
N SER A 35 -4.40 1.35 -20.02
CA SER A 35 -3.38 2.31 -20.35
C SER A 35 -3.79 3.61 -19.68
N LEU A 36 -3.00 4.05 -18.70
CA LEU A 36 -3.18 5.29 -17.94
C LEU A 36 -2.91 6.53 -18.82
N THR A 37 -3.29 6.46 -20.08
CA THR A 37 -3.23 7.51 -21.08
C THR A 37 -4.66 7.91 -21.40
N GLN A 38 -5.29 8.68 -20.51
CA GLN A 38 -6.26 9.71 -20.91
C GLN A 38 -6.66 10.58 -19.71
N GLY A 39 -5.93 11.68 -19.59
CA GLY A 39 -6.11 12.74 -18.61
C GLY A 39 -4.76 13.40 -18.50
N GLY A 40 -4.52 14.46 -19.28
CA GLY A 40 -3.24 15.18 -19.27
C GLY A 40 -2.80 15.45 -17.82
N VAL A 41 -1.50 15.35 -17.55
CA VAL A 41 -0.95 15.58 -16.21
C VAL A 41 -1.35 16.99 -15.76
N ARG A 42 -2.44 17.08 -15.00
CA ARG A 42 -2.89 18.35 -14.41
C ARG A 42 -2.18 18.49 -13.09
N MET A 43 -1.46 19.59 -12.92
CA MET A 43 -0.85 19.91 -11.64
C MET A 43 -1.98 20.05 -10.60
N ALA A 44 -1.85 19.34 -9.48
CA ALA A 44 -2.76 19.52 -8.37
C ALA A 44 -2.64 20.96 -7.86
N PRO A 45 -3.74 21.60 -7.42
CA PRO A 45 -3.71 22.95 -6.86
C PRO A 45 -3.13 22.92 -5.44
N VAL A 46 -1.84 22.62 -5.33
CA VAL A 46 -1.10 22.59 -4.08
C VAL A 46 -0.17 23.80 -3.99
N PRO A 47 -0.06 24.46 -2.83
CA PRO A 47 0.89 25.57 -2.64
C PRO A 47 2.31 25.15 -2.99
N LYS A 48 3.18 26.09 -3.38
CA LYS A 48 4.60 25.80 -3.59
C LYS A 48 5.23 25.29 -2.30
N ALA A 49 6.07 24.25 -2.41
CA ALA A 49 6.75 23.68 -1.25
C ALA A 49 7.67 24.72 -0.60
N LYS A 50 7.59 24.84 0.73
CA LYS A 50 8.48 25.73 1.51
C LYS A 50 9.76 25.02 2.00
N GLY A 51 9.80 23.69 1.90
CA GLY A 51 10.89 22.84 2.38
C GLY A 51 10.78 21.41 1.82
N PRO A 52 11.42 20.42 2.45
CA PRO A 52 11.29 19.01 2.07
C PRO A 52 9.82 18.60 2.03
N ARG A 53 9.34 18.13 0.87
CA ARG A 53 7.91 17.85 0.67
C ARG A 53 7.62 16.36 0.73
N VAL A 54 6.64 16.00 1.55
CA VAL A 54 6.11 14.64 1.67
C VAL A 54 4.66 14.65 1.21
N VAL A 55 4.33 13.84 0.21
CA VAL A 55 2.97 13.69 -0.29
C VAL A 55 2.45 12.31 0.14
N VAL A 56 1.39 12.30 0.94
CA VAL A 56 0.71 11.08 1.38
C VAL A 56 -0.55 10.91 0.52
N VAL A 57 -0.65 9.79 -0.19
CA VAL A 57 -1.81 9.45 -1.02
C VAL A 57 -2.67 8.42 -0.28
N GLY A 58 -3.91 8.79 0.02
CA GLY A 58 -4.86 8.01 0.81
C GLY A 58 -5.00 8.55 2.23
N GLY A 59 -6.20 8.99 2.60
CA GLY A 59 -6.59 9.53 3.91
C GLY A 59 -7.19 8.51 4.87
N GLY A 60 -6.74 7.25 4.82
CA GLY A 60 -7.14 6.22 5.77
C GLY A 60 -6.45 6.34 7.14
N TRP A 61 -6.75 5.44 8.07
CA TRP A 61 -6.06 5.34 9.38
C TRP A 61 -4.53 5.36 9.24
N SER A 62 -4.01 4.62 8.27
CA SER A 62 -2.57 4.57 7.98
C SER A 62 -2.04 5.89 7.44
N GLY A 63 -2.71 6.48 6.45
CA GLY A 63 -2.29 7.73 5.81
C GLY A 63 -2.29 8.92 6.76
N LEU A 64 -3.34 9.05 7.59
CA LEU A 64 -3.42 10.08 8.62
C LEU A 64 -2.36 9.87 9.71
N SER A 65 -2.11 8.62 10.10
CA SER A 65 -1.04 8.31 11.07
C SER A 65 0.32 8.70 10.50
N ILE A 66 0.63 8.31 9.27
CA ILE A 66 1.88 8.69 8.59
C ILE A 66 2.00 10.21 8.53
N ALA A 67 0.98 10.91 8.04
CA ALA A 67 0.99 12.38 7.95
C ALA A 67 1.27 13.04 9.31
N LYS A 68 0.62 12.55 10.37
CA LYS A 68 0.81 13.03 11.75
C LYS A 68 2.24 12.81 12.24
N TYR A 69 2.77 11.60 12.09
CA TYR A 69 4.11 11.26 12.60
C TYR A 69 5.21 11.92 11.78
N VAL A 70 5.05 12.05 10.47
CA VAL A 70 5.98 12.82 9.62
C VAL A 70 6.07 14.25 10.13
N LYS A 71 4.93 14.91 10.39
CA LYS A 71 4.96 16.29 10.90
C LYS A 71 5.50 16.41 12.33
N LYS A 72 5.37 15.35 13.13
CA LYS A 72 5.91 15.27 14.50
C LYS A 72 7.44 15.13 14.51
N TYR A 73 8.00 14.32 13.63
CA TYR A 73 9.44 14.04 13.60
C TYR A 73 10.22 14.98 12.68
N ALA A 74 9.59 15.54 11.66
CA ALA A 74 10.16 16.51 10.72
C ALA A 74 9.24 17.73 10.63
N PRO A 75 9.27 18.66 11.61
CA PRO A 75 8.42 19.85 11.62
C PRO A 75 8.68 20.78 10.42
N GLU A 76 9.89 20.78 9.87
CA GLU A 76 10.28 21.50 8.66
C GLU A 76 9.68 20.94 7.37
N ALA A 77 9.24 19.68 7.38
CA ALA A 77 8.68 19.05 6.19
C ALA A 77 7.28 19.58 5.87
N ASP A 78 7.03 19.83 4.59
CA ASP A 78 5.74 20.24 4.06
C ASP A 78 4.94 18.99 3.69
N VAL A 79 3.91 18.67 4.48
CA VAL A 79 3.13 17.43 4.36
C VAL A 79 1.82 17.72 3.65
N VAL A 80 1.63 17.10 2.49
CA VAL A 80 0.39 17.19 1.70
C VAL A 80 -0.32 15.85 1.72
N LEU A 81 -1.57 15.83 2.18
CA LEU A 81 -2.42 14.64 2.15
C LEU A 81 -3.40 14.72 0.99
N VAL A 82 -3.45 13.69 0.17
CA VAL A 82 -4.35 13.57 -0.98
C VAL A 82 -5.32 12.43 -0.72
N GLU A 83 -6.61 12.75 -0.60
CA GLU A 83 -7.68 11.75 -0.45
C GLU A 83 -8.79 12.05 -1.47
N ARG A 84 -9.38 10.99 -2.03
CA ARG A 84 -10.47 11.11 -3.00
C ARG A 84 -11.79 11.46 -2.32
N ARG A 85 -12.05 10.92 -1.14
CA ARG A 85 -13.28 11.15 -0.36
C ARG A 85 -13.18 12.43 0.47
N SER A 86 -14.29 13.14 0.64
CA SER A 86 -14.35 14.35 1.47
C SER A 86 -14.33 14.05 2.97
N SER A 87 -14.67 12.82 3.37
CA SER A 87 -14.70 12.38 4.75
C SER A 87 -14.15 10.97 4.89
N PHE A 88 -13.59 10.70 6.08
CA PHE A 88 -13.20 9.38 6.52
C PHE A 88 -14.35 8.79 7.37
N MET A 89 -14.83 7.60 7.00
CA MET A 89 -15.80 6.79 7.76
C MET A 89 -15.11 5.50 8.20
#